data_AF-A0A976PHZ4-F1
#
_entry.id   AF-A0A976PHZ4-F1
#
_cell.length_a   1.000
_cell.length_b   1.000
_cell.length_c   1.000
_cell.angle_alpha   90.00
_cell.angle_beta   90.00
_cell.angle_gamma   90.00
#
_symmetry.space_group_name_H-M   'P 1'
#
loop_
_entity.id
_entity.type
_entity.pdbx_description
1 polymer ?
#
loop_
_entity_poly.entity_id
_entity_poly.type
_entity_poly.pdbx_seq_one_letter_code
_entity_poly.pdbx_strand_id
1 'polypeptide(L)'
;MIIFSTNQSADGISNQYNTTMGLADGTSAVSVSSSAQDGGAGSKSRILNNTFYSQINHDGTVLGVADLDHFGSSSFTLNWTTAGTSHIMNYIAIGGESVTNRKVGSQYLDGATASLTGVGFTPNFLMVTGTEDLSGSAPYGTSTVGGHFLGAAVTGKQFGVSFRAQDAANSGYSGNSTSNIIAPANAVSATPQVRFDFSAFNSDGANFTRSVGTNRVLMNYMAMDGLKFKLGHFESPVSTGVQSITGVGFKPELIIFTSTGASNPDTWETAPEFMYGAASTTSQTVIWHGQDTTSARSYLDRTRAIANYSGVGANQATAKLQSIDSDGFTLNWDSMAAGGNGVEYSYIAIGKP
;
A
#
# COMPACT_ATOMS: atom_id res chain seq x y z
N MET A 1 9.82 0.12 -10.15
CA MET A 1 10.08 -0.81 -9.03
C MET A 1 9.31 -0.36 -7.82
N ILE A 2 8.81 -1.31 -7.04
CA ILE A 2 8.17 -1.09 -5.74
C ILE A 2 8.98 -1.87 -4.70
N ILE A 3 9.27 -1.29 -3.54
CA ILE A 3 9.91 -1.98 -2.41
C ILE A 3 9.02 -1.86 -1.18
N PHE A 4 8.95 -2.89 -0.34
CA PHE A 4 8.21 -2.86 0.91
C PHE A 4 8.78 -3.78 1.99
N SER A 5 8.64 -3.41 3.27
CA SER A 5 9.26 -4.13 4.40
C SER A 5 8.61 -3.84 5.75
N THR A 6 8.84 -4.70 6.75
CA THR A 6 8.34 -4.58 8.14
C THR A 6 9.43 -4.48 9.23
N ASN A 7 10.68 -4.15 8.88
CA ASN A 7 11.82 -4.19 9.82
C ASN A 7 12.07 -5.58 10.48
N GLN A 8 11.66 -6.66 9.81
CA GLN A 8 11.85 -8.02 10.30
C GLN A 8 13.01 -8.70 9.57
N SER A 9 13.80 -9.50 10.28
CA SER A 9 14.88 -10.32 9.69
C SER A 9 14.44 -11.75 9.35
N ALA A 10 13.23 -12.14 9.71
CA ALA A 10 12.63 -13.44 9.43
C ALA A 10 11.11 -13.33 9.26
N ASP A 11 10.52 -14.32 8.58
CA ASP A 11 9.06 -14.46 8.48
C ASP A 11 8.44 -14.71 9.87
N GLY A 12 7.19 -14.29 10.07
CA GLY A 12 6.44 -14.44 11.32
C GLY A 12 5.87 -13.12 11.83
N ILE A 13 5.33 -13.16 13.04
CA ILE A 13 4.81 -11.97 13.75
C ILE A 13 5.95 -11.33 14.54
N SER A 14 6.06 -10.01 14.47
CA SER A 14 6.87 -9.21 15.40
C SER A 14 5.99 -8.26 16.20
N ASN A 15 6.42 -7.99 17.43
CA ASN A 15 5.92 -6.84 18.16
C ASN A 15 6.47 -5.57 17.51
N GLN A 16 5.74 -4.48 17.71
CA GLN A 16 5.87 -3.21 17.02
C GLN A 16 5.34 -3.27 15.60
N TYR A 17 4.82 -2.13 15.21
CA TYR A 17 4.38 -1.86 13.86
C TYR A 17 5.49 -1.12 13.12
N ASN A 18 5.92 -1.62 11.96
CA ASN A 18 6.75 -0.88 11.01
C ASN A 18 6.30 -1.23 9.59
N THR A 19 6.08 -0.23 8.75
CA THR A 19 5.90 -0.40 7.31
C THR A 19 6.80 0.58 6.58
N THR A 20 7.27 0.17 5.41
CA THR A 20 7.94 1.04 4.46
C THR A 20 7.48 0.65 3.09
N MET A 21 7.21 1.63 2.23
CA MET A 21 6.96 1.45 0.82
C MET A 21 7.76 2.48 0.03
N GLY A 22 8.44 2.02 -1.02
CA GLY A 22 9.19 2.87 -1.93
C GLY A 22 8.81 2.63 -3.38
N LEU A 23 8.82 3.69 -4.18
CA LEU A 23 8.55 3.66 -5.62
C LEU A 23 9.74 4.26 -6.36
N ALA A 24 10.15 3.66 -7.47
CA ALA A 24 11.17 4.22 -8.35
C ALA A 24 10.91 3.90 -9.83
N ASP A 25 11.25 4.83 -10.72
CA ASP A 25 11.17 4.67 -12.18
C ASP A 25 12.54 4.53 -12.86
N GLY A 26 13.62 4.61 -12.08
CA GLY A 26 15.02 4.57 -12.53
C GLY A 26 15.67 5.94 -12.67
N THR A 27 14.91 7.01 -12.43
CA THR A 27 15.40 8.40 -12.45
C THR A 27 14.93 9.16 -11.21
N SER A 28 13.69 8.93 -10.78
CA SER A 28 13.07 9.50 -9.60
C SER A 28 12.69 8.37 -8.63
N ALA A 29 12.75 8.67 -7.33
CA ALA A 29 12.39 7.73 -6.29
C ALA A 29 11.72 8.45 -5.11
N VAL A 30 10.73 7.80 -4.52
CA VAL A 30 9.96 8.33 -3.39
C VAL A 30 9.72 7.22 -2.39
N SER A 31 9.54 7.56 -1.11
CA SER A 31 9.25 6.58 -0.07
C SER A 31 8.31 7.12 0.99
N VAL A 32 7.60 6.19 1.61
CA VAL A 32 6.78 6.39 2.79
C VAL A 32 7.10 5.31 3.82
N SER A 33 7.17 5.68 5.09
CA SER A 33 7.22 4.74 6.20
C SER A 33 6.30 5.17 7.31
N SER A 34 5.89 4.20 8.11
CA SER A 34 5.09 4.44 9.30
C SER A 34 5.39 3.36 10.34
N SER A 35 5.32 3.74 11.60
CA SER A 35 5.74 2.91 12.74
C SER A 35 4.85 3.21 13.95
N ALA A 36 4.64 2.22 14.82
CA ALA A 36 4.04 2.40 16.13
C ALA A 36 4.59 1.42 17.16
N GLN A 37 4.58 1.87 18.40
CA GLN A 37 5.10 1.15 19.55
C GLN A 37 4.08 0.15 20.07
N ASP A 38 4.55 -1.07 20.35
CA ASP A 38 3.76 -2.08 21.04
C ASP A 38 3.64 -1.76 22.53
N GLY A 39 2.41 -1.71 23.07
CA GLY A 39 2.16 -1.46 24.49
C GLY A 39 2.64 -0.10 25.01
N GLY A 40 2.89 0.88 24.13
CA GLY A 40 3.50 2.15 24.49
C GLY A 40 2.95 3.37 23.74
N ALA A 41 3.54 4.53 24.01
CA ALA A 41 3.20 5.79 23.36
C ALA A 41 4.26 6.12 22.30
N GLY A 42 3.89 5.98 21.04
CA GLY A 42 4.73 6.43 19.94
C GLY A 42 4.27 5.84 18.62
N SER A 43 3.92 6.71 17.69
CA SER A 43 3.56 6.39 16.32
C SER A 43 4.07 7.52 15.45
N LYS A 44 4.78 7.18 14.39
CA LYS A 44 5.44 8.16 13.53
C LYS A 44 5.31 7.70 12.10
N SER A 45 5.19 8.64 11.18
CA SER A 45 5.25 8.38 9.76
C SER A 45 6.22 9.32 9.10
N ARG A 46 6.77 8.93 7.95
CA ARG A 46 7.73 9.71 7.19
C ARG A 46 7.42 9.61 5.71
N ILE A 47 7.53 10.73 5.00
CA ILE A 47 7.41 10.80 3.54
C ILE A 47 8.63 11.51 2.96
N LEU A 48 9.20 10.99 1.88
CA LEU A 48 10.34 11.54 1.14
C LEU A 48 10.10 11.46 -0.38
N ASN A 49 10.61 12.42 -1.16
CA ASN A 49 10.45 12.49 -2.63
C ASN A 49 11.72 12.27 -3.46
N ASN A 50 12.83 11.96 -2.81
CA ASN A 50 14.12 11.77 -3.46
C ASN A 50 14.85 10.54 -2.91
N THR A 51 14.11 9.65 -2.26
CA THR A 51 14.66 8.51 -1.54
C THR A 51 13.82 7.28 -1.82
N PHE A 52 14.47 6.21 -2.26
CA PHE A 52 13.78 4.98 -2.62
C PHE A 52 13.37 4.15 -1.40
N TYR A 53 14.16 4.18 -0.33
CA TYR A 53 13.87 3.45 0.89
C TYR A 53 14.14 4.33 2.11
N SER A 54 13.16 4.46 3.00
CA SER A 54 13.34 5.14 4.28
C SER A 54 12.53 4.47 5.37
N GLN A 55 13.23 3.99 6.40
CA GLN A 55 12.65 3.34 7.55
C GLN A 55 12.89 4.17 8.82
N ILE A 56 11.88 4.25 9.67
CA ILE A 56 11.92 4.92 10.97
C ILE A 56 11.39 3.99 12.07
N ASN A 57 11.72 4.27 13.32
CA ASN A 57 11.06 3.68 14.49
C ASN A 57 9.88 4.56 14.98
N HIS A 58 9.22 4.11 16.05
CA HIS A 58 8.08 4.78 16.69
C HIS A 58 8.42 6.12 17.38
N ASP A 59 9.71 6.45 17.50
CA ASP A 59 10.19 7.77 17.97
C ASP A 59 10.54 8.70 16.79
N GLY A 60 10.49 8.20 15.55
CA GLY A 60 10.87 8.94 14.35
C GLY A 60 12.37 8.87 14.07
N THR A 61 13.12 8.06 14.83
CA THR A 61 14.54 7.80 14.59
C THR A 61 14.69 7.04 13.28
N VAL A 62 15.58 7.52 12.43
CA VAL A 62 15.88 6.91 11.14
C VAL A 62 16.67 5.62 11.36
N LEU A 63 16.11 4.49 10.92
CA LEU A 63 16.72 3.17 11.02
C LEU A 63 17.49 2.80 9.76
N GLY A 64 16.99 3.18 8.58
CA GLY A 64 17.63 2.86 7.32
C GLY A 64 17.22 3.82 6.21
N VAL A 65 18.17 4.22 5.38
CA VAL A 65 17.94 5.06 4.20
C VAL A 65 18.78 4.56 3.05
N ALA A 66 18.13 4.32 1.91
CA ALA A 66 18.81 3.99 0.68
C ALA A 66 18.17 4.65 -0.53
N ASP A 67 19.02 5.03 -1.47
CA ASP A 67 18.63 5.46 -2.80
C ASP A 67 18.81 4.31 -3.78
N LEU A 68 17.99 4.32 -4.83
CA LEU A 68 18.21 3.43 -5.96
C LEU A 68 19.34 4.01 -6.81
N ASP A 69 20.46 3.32 -6.86
CA ASP A 69 21.66 3.75 -7.58
C ASP A 69 21.62 3.32 -9.05
N HIS A 70 21.26 2.06 -9.30
CA HIS A 70 21.30 1.48 -10.65
C HIS A 70 20.23 0.41 -10.87
N PHE A 71 19.65 0.39 -12.09
CA PHE A 71 18.94 -0.74 -12.65
C PHE A 71 19.80 -1.42 -13.73
N GLY A 72 20.24 -2.64 -13.44
CA GLY A 72 20.78 -3.54 -14.44
C GLY A 72 19.66 -4.31 -15.16
N SER A 73 20.05 -5.10 -16.16
CA SER A 73 19.11 -5.97 -16.89
C SER A 73 18.52 -7.09 -16.03
N SER A 74 19.21 -7.49 -14.97
CA SER A 74 18.81 -8.56 -14.04
C SER A 74 19.06 -8.24 -12.57
N SER A 75 19.49 -7.02 -12.26
CA SER A 75 19.87 -6.61 -10.92
C SER A 75 19.50 -5.15 -10.66
N PHE A 76 19.54 -4.76 -9.40
CA PHE A 76 19.55 -3.36 -9.01
C PHE A 76 20.50 -3.17 -7.83
N THR A 77 21.00 -1.95 -7.67
CA THR A 77 21.89 -1.59 -6.56
C THR A 77 21.22 -0.53 -5.71
N LEU A 78 21.26 -0.72 -4.40
CA LEU A 78 20.85 0.28 -3.41
C LEU A 78 22.10 0.92 -2.80
N ASN A 79 22.14 2.25 -2.78
CA ASN A 79 23.18 3.01 -2.11
C ASN A 79 22.67 3.46 -0.73
N TRP A 80 23.23 2.88 0.33
CA TRP A 80 22.80 3.14 1.70
C TRP A 80 23.52 4.37 2.27
N THR A 81 22.76 5.41 2.58
CA THR A 81 23.27 6.57 3.32
C THR A 81 23.18 6.38 4.83
N THR A 82 22.29 5.50 5.28
CA THR A 82 22.20 5.03 6.67
C THR A 82 21.88 3.55 6.63
N ALA A 83 22.85 2.71 6.97
CA ALA A 83 22.65 1.26 7.05
C ALA A 83 22.11 0.89 8.44
N GLY A 84 20.89 0.37 8.49
CA GLY A 84 20.25 -0.14 9.70
C GLY A 84 20.68 -1.55 10.07
N THR A 85 19.90 -2.17 10.94
CA THR A 85 19.99 -3.62 11.20
C THR A 85 19.51 -4.42 9.99
N SER A 86 20.02 -5.65 9.85
CA SER A 86 19.59 -6.57 8.78
C SER A 86 18.09 -6.82 8.86
N HIS A 87 17.39 -6.63 7.74
CA HIS A 87 15.95 -6.87 7.60
C HIS A 87 15.62 -7.32 6.17
N ILE A 88 14.45 -7.91 6.01
CA ILE A 88 13.93 -8.39 4.73
C ILE A 88 13.27 -7.22 4.01
N MET A 89 13.67 -7.02 2.76
CA MET A 89 13.02 -6.12 1.82
C MET A 89 12.38 -6.95 0.71
N ASN A 90 11.07 -6.83 0.57
CA ASN A 90 10.34 -7.37 -0.56
C ASN A 90 10.34 -6.36 -1.69
N TYR A 91 10.36 -6.81 -2.94
CA TYR A 91 10.30 -5.89 -4.08
C TYR A 91 9.53 -6.47 -5.26
N ILE A 92 9.04 -5.55 -6.09
CA ILE A 92 8.41 -5.81 -7.37
C ILE A 92 9.19 -5.02 -8.42
N ALA A 93 9.77 -5.74 -9.38
CA ALA A 93 10.38 -5.15 -10.56
C ALA A 93 9.40 -5.26 -11.73
N ILE A 94 9.01 -4.12 -12.29
CA ILE A 94 8.14 -4.02 -13.47
C ILE A 94 8.97 -3.38 -14.57
N GLY A 95 9.09 -4.07 -15.71
CA GLY A 95 9.93 -3.65 -16.83
C GLY A 95 9.57 -4.42 -18.10
N GLY A 96 10.51 -4.44 -19.05
CA GLY A 96 10.29 -5.01 -20.39
C GLY A 96 9.79 -3.98 -21.39
N GLU A 97 9.85 -4.34 -22.67
CA GLU A 97 9.56 -3.45 -23.80
C GLU A 97 8.09 -2.97 -23.84
N SER A 98 7.18 -3.71 -23.21
CA SER A 98 5.78 -3.31 -23.08
C SER A 98 5.59 -2.08 -22.19
N VAL A 99 6.53 -1.72 -21.31
CA VAL A 99 6.43 -0.50 -20.50
C VAL A 99 6.88 0.68 -21.36
N THR A 100 5.92 1.39 -21.96
CA THR A 100 6.18 2.50 -22.89
C THR A 100 6.59 3.77 -22.17
N ASN A 101 5.89 4.11 -21.08
CA ASN A 101 6.17 5.28 -20.27
C ASN A 101 5.95 4.99 -18.79
N ARG A 102 6.72 5.67 -17.96
CA ARG A 102 6.63 5.56 -16.49
C ARG A 102 7.15 6.85 -15.86
N LYS A 103 6.51 7.27 -14.76
CA LYS A 103 6.97 8.39 -13.95
C LYS A 103 6.70 8.12 -12.49
N VAL A 104 7.70 8.34 -11.66
CA VAL A 104 7.57 8.42 -10.20
C VAL A 104 7.79 9.87 -9.76
N GLY A 105 7.03 10.33 -8.77
CA GLY A 105 7.19 11.66 -8.22
C GLY A 105 6.30 11.91 -7.03
N SER A 106 6.24 13.18 -6.62
CA SER A 106 5.38 13.64 -5.54
C SER A 106 4.69 14.93 -5.94
N GLN A 107 3.43 15.10 -5.57
CA GLN A 107 2.69 16.34 -5.78
C GLN A 107 1.75 16.63 -4.62
N TYR A 108 1.55 17.91 -4.34
CA TYR A 108 0.43 18.33 -3.53
C TYR A 108 -0.87 18.31 -4.33
N LEU A 109 -1.93 17.76 -3.74
CA LEU A 109 -3.30 17.92 -4.19
C LEU A 109 -3.97 18.97 -3.30
N ASP A 110 -4.32 20.09 -3.93
CA ASP A 110 -4.90 21.27 -3.34
C ASP A 110 -6.18 21.65 -4.09
N GLY A 111 -7.23 22.02 -3.34
CA GLY A 111 -8.48 22.50 -3.92
C GLY A 111 -9.55 21.43 -4.14
N ALA A 112 -10.74 21.88 -4.54
CA ALA A 112 -11.89 21.01 -4.79
C ALA A 112 -11.74 20.18 -6.07
N THR A 113 -11.01 20.72 -7.04
CA THR A 113 -10.55 20.03 -8.25
C THR A 113 -9.05 20.19 -8.31
N ALA A 114 -8.34 19.08 -8.53
CA ALA A 114 -6.89 19.04 -8.60
C ALA A 114 -6.44 18.18 -9.78
N SER A 115 -5.23 18.41 -10.25
CA SER A 115 -4.64 17.61 -11.33
C SER A 115 -3.23 17.21 -10.94
N LEU A 116 -2.87 15.95 -11.16
CA LEU A 116 -1.49 15.52 -11.29
C LEU A 116 -0.98 15.99 -12.65
N THR A 117 0.13 16.73 -12.64
CA THR A 117 0.80 17.32 -13.81
C THR A 117 2.30 16.97 -13.80
N GLY A 118 3.00 17.21 -14.90
CA GLY A 118 4.44 16.91 -15.04
C GLY A 118 4.74 15.42 -15.23
N VAL A 119 3.75 14.61 -15.61
CA VAL A 119 3.95 13.19 -15.95
C VAL A 119 4.55 13.04 -17.35
N GLY A 120 4.21 13.93 -18.28
CA GLY A 120 4.73 13.98 -19.64
C GLY A 120 4.09 13.02 -20.64
N PHE A 121 3.05 12.28 -20.22
CA PHE A 121 2.27 11.37 -21.06
C PHE A 121 0.88 11.14 -20.44
N THR A 122 -0.06 10.59 -21.23
CA THR A 122 -1.34 10.08 -20.71
C THR A 122 -1.13 8.69 -20.11
N PRO A 123 -1.24 8.49 -18.78
CA PRO A 123 -1.09 7.17 -18.19
C PRO A 123 -2.32 6.29 -18.49
N ASN A 124 -2.15 4.98 -18.38
CA ASN A 124 -3.26 4.03 -18.29
C ASN A 124 -3.39 3.40 -16.89
N PHE A 125 -2.45 3.71 -15.99
CA PHE A 125 -2.44 3.30 -14.60
C PHE A 125 -1.77 4.35 -13.71
N LEU A 126 -2.32 4.50 -12.51
CA LEU A 126 -1.77 5.31 -11.45
C LEU A 126 -1.83 4.55 -10.13
N MET A 127 -0.71 4.48 -9.42
CA MET A 127 -0.62 4.11 -8.01
C MET A 127 -0.21 5.32 -7.20
N VAL A 128 -0.82 5.51 -6.04
CA VAL A 128 -0.57 6.63 -5.14
C VAL A 128 -0.32 6.12 -3.73
N THR A 129 0.55 6.81 -3.00
CA THR A 129 0.91 6.45 -1.63
C THR A 129 1.29 7.70 -0.85
N GLY A 130 1.21 7.69 0.47
CA GLY A 130 1.60 8.84 1.28
C GLY A 130 1.26 8.68 2.74
N THR A 131 1.50 9.72 3.53
CA THR A 131 1.18 9.75 4.97
C THR A 131 -0.07 10.57 5.22
N GLU A 132 -0.57 10.52 6.45
CA GLU A 132 -1.81 11.19 6.86
C GLU A 132 -1.59 12.59 7.46
N ASP A 133 -0.39 13.16 7.32
CA ASP A 133 -0.09 14.53 7.76
C ASP A 133 -0.43 15.53 6.65
N LEU A 134 -1.61 16.14 6.78
CA LEU A 134 -2.27 16.93 5.74
C LEU A 134 -2.25 18.44 6.02
N SER A 135 -1.56 18.88 7.07
CA SER A 135 -1.61 20.26 7.56
C SER A 135 -0.22 20.85 7.76
N GLY A 136 0.41 21.38 6.72
CA GLY A 136 1.60 22.21 6.90
C GLY A 136 2.50 22.37 5.69
N SER A 137 3.17 23.52 5.61
CA SER A 137 4.07 23.96 4.56
C SER A 137 5.52 23.47 4.70
N ALA A 138 5.74 22.27 5.25
CA ALA A 138 7.05 21.63 5.24
C ALA A 138 6.96 20.31 4.44
N PRO A 139 7.51 20.26 3.22
CA PRO A 139 7.46 19.07 2.39
C PRO A 139 8.51 18.08 2.90
N TYR A 140 8.12 16.82 3.07
CA TYR A 140 9.00 15.72 3.47
C TYR A 140 9.52 15.81 4.92
N GLY A 141 9.38 14.72 5.66
CA GLY A 141 9.74 14.72 7.08
C GLY A 141 8.95 13.72 7.90
N THR A 142 9.12 13.78 9.22
CA THR A 142 8.45 12.91 10.19
C THR A 142 7.19 13.59 10.76
N SER A 143 6.08 12.87 10.80
CA SER A 143 4.83 13.26 11.46
C SER A 143 4.70 12.58 12.82
N THR A 144 3.93 13.18 13.73
CA THR A 144 3.64 12.65 15.07
C THR A 144 2.61 11.53 15.09
N VAL A 145 2.10 11.11 13.94
CA VAL A 145 1.17 9.97 13.81
C VAL A 145 1.72 8.92 12.84
N GLY A 146 1.42 7.65 13.09
CA GLY A 146 1.78 6.54 12.21
C GLY A 146 0.68 6.28 11.19
N GLY A 147 0.66 6.99 10.08
CA GLY A 147 -0.36 6.82 9.05
C GLY A 147 0.22 6.56 7.66
N HIS A 148 -0.47 5.74 6.87
CA HIS A 148 -0.14 5.51 5.47
C HIS A 148 -1.40 5.17 4.67
N PHE A 149 -1.48 5.70 3.45
CA PHE A 149 -2.50 5.33 2.48
C PHE A 149 -1.87 4.76 1.21
N LEU A 150 -2.60 3.87 0.55
CA LEU A 150 -2.30 3.37 -0.80
C LEU A 150 -3.57 3.49 -1.64
N GLY A 151 -3.43 3.92 -2.87
CA GLY A 151 -4.53 3.92 -3.83
C GLY A 151 -4.08 3.55 -5.22
N ALA A 152 -5.03 3.15 -6.05
CA ALA A 152 -4.80 2.88 -7.45
C ALA A 152 -5.97 3.36 -8.31
N ALA A 153 -5.68 3.75 -9.55
CA ALA A 153 -6.68 4.10 -10.55
C ALA A 153 -6.32 3.57 -11.94
N VAL A 154 -7.36 3.17 -12.65
CA VAL A 154 -7.41 2.95 -14.11
C VAL A 154 -8.66 3.65 -14.64
N THR A 155 -8.81 3.79 -15.95
CA THR A 155 -10.03 4.40 -16.51
C THR A 155 -11.30 3.70 -16.00
N GLY A 156 -12.15 4.44 -15.29
CA GLY A 156 -13.44 3.97 -14.78
C GLY A 156 -13.39 3.12 -13.50
N LYS A 157 -12.21 2.88 -12.89
CA LYS A 157 -12.07 2.15 -11.62
C LYS A 157 -10.98 2.75 -10.74
N GLN A 158 -11.21 2.73 -9.44
CA GLN A 158 -10.24 3.12 -8.43
C GLN A 158 -10.47 2.34 -7.14
N PHE A 159 -9.49 2.36 -6.26
CA PHE A 159 -9.67 2.05 -4.85
C PHE A 159 -8.64 2.82 -4.02
N GLY A 160 -8.90 2.92 -2.73
CA GLY A 160 -8.03 3.54 -1.75
C GLY A 160 -8.12 2.79 -0.43
N VAL A 161 -7.00 2.57 0.21
CA VAL A 161 -6.90 1.99 1.54
C VAL A 161 -6.06 2.90 2.41
N SER A 162 -6.38 2.99 3.69
CA SER A 162 -5.59 3.75 4.64
C SER A 162 -5.69 3.17 6.04
N PHE A 163 -4.70 3.50 6.84
CA PHE A 163 -4.74 3.28 8.27
C PHE A 163 -3.95 4.37 9.00
N ARG A 164 -4.32 4.57 10.25
CA ARG A 164 -3.75 5.52 11.20
C ARG A 164 -3.55 4.86 12.55
N ALA A 165 -2.31 4.68 12.96
CA ALA A 165 -1.92 4.44 14.34
C ALA A 165 -1.97 5.74 15.16
N GLN A 166 -2.38 5.63 16.43
CA GLN A 166 -2.43 6.74 17.37
C GLN A 166 -1.56 6.49 18.60
N ASP A 167 -0.98 7.59 19.11
CA ASP A 167 -0.18 7.60 20.33
C ASP A 167 -1.10 7.47 21.56
N ALA A 168 -0.69 6.66 22.55
CA ALA A 168 -1.25 6.62 23.90
C ALA A 168 -2.75 6.24 24.00
N ALA A 169 -3.06 4.98 23.66
CA ALA A 169 -4.23 4.19 24.10
C ALA A 169 -5.60 4.43 23.43
N ASN A 170 -5.72 5.30 22.44
CA ASN A 170 -6.89 5.27 21.54
C ASN A 170 -6.61 4.33 20.37
N SER A 171 -7.56 3.43 20.07
CA SER A 171 -7.50 2.63 18.84
C SER A 171 -7.36 3.58 17.65
N GLY A 172 -6.43 3.26 16.76
CA GLY A 172 -6.37 3.90 15.46
C GLY A 172 -7.55 3.58 14.56
N TYR A 173 -7.51 4.05 13.33
CA TYR A 173 -8.57 3.83 12.35
C TYR A 173 -8.00 3.34 11.03
N SER A 174 -8.74 2.48 10.35
CA SER A 174 -8.46 2.09 8.96
C SER A 174 -9.73 2.14 8.12
N GLY A 175 -9.56 2.20 6.81
CA GLY A 175 -10.68 2.15 5.88
C GLY A 175 -10.26 1.67 4.51
N ASN A 176 -11.10 0.83 3.92
CA ASN A 176 -11.06 0.46 2.50
C ASN A 176 -12.10 1.31 1.77
N SER A 177 -11.79 1.76 0.55
CA SER A 177 -12.75 2.40 -0.34
C SER A 177 -12.64 1.86 -1.74
N THR A 178 -13.79 1.55 -2.35
CA THR A 178 -13.90 1.19 -3.77
C THR A 178 -14.24 2.38 -4.65
N SER A 179 -14.45 3.54 -4.02
CA SER A 179 -15.02 4.74 -4.64
C SER A 179 -14.08 5.93 -4.61
N ASN A 180 -12.95 5.89 -3.90
CA ASN A 180 -11.96 6.96 -3.79
C ASN A 180 -10.55 6.42 -4.04
N ILE A 181 -9.60 7.26 -4.45
CA ILE A 181 -8.18 6.86 -4.60
C ILE A 181 -7.32 7.29 -3.39
N ILE A 182 -7.72 8.33 -2.67
CA ILE A 182 -7.04 8.81 -1.46
C ILE A 182 -8.10 8.99 -0.40
N ALA A 183 -7.90 8.37 0.75
CA ALA A 183 -8.77 8.55 1.90
C ALA A 183 -7.98 8.30 3.19
N PRO A 184 -7.10 9.20 3.66
CA PRO A 184 -6.39 9.05 4.94
C PRO A 184 -7.34 9.13 6.13
N ALA A 185 -7.07 8.37 7.20
CA ALA A 185 -7.92 8.31 8.38
C ALA A 185 -7.87 9.58 9.21
N ASN A 186 -8.99 9.92 9.83
CA ASN A 186 -9.09 10.98 10.81
C ASN A 186 -8.51 10.53 12.17
N ALA A 187 -7.90 11.44 12.93
CA ALA A 187 -7.32 11.18 14.25
C ALA A 187 -8.38 10.96 15.36
N VAL A 188 -9.63 11.34 15.15
CA VAL A 188 -10.63 11.39 16.24
C VAL A 188 -11.93 10.64 15.95
N SER A 189 -12.07 10.08 14.74
CA SER A 189 -13.27 9.34 14.35
C SER A 189 -13.01 8.38 13.20
N ALA A 190 -13.85 7.35 13.09
CA ALA A 190 -13.89 6.40 11.99
C ALA A 190 -14.45 7.06 10.71
N THR A 191 -13.73 8.04 10.19
CA THR A 191 -14.07 8.83 9.00
C THR A 191 -12.78 9.23 8.30
N PRO A 192 -12.78 9.45 6.98
CA PRO A 192 -11.66 10.06 6.29
C PRO A 192 -11.41 11.50 6.76
N GLN A 193 -10.15 11.95 6.74
CA GLN A 193 -9.82 13.37 6.91
C GLN A 193 -10.00 14.16 5.61
N VAL A 194 -9.74 13.53 4.46
CA VAL A 194 -9.95 14.05 3.11
C VAL A 194 -10.26 12.88 2.18
N ARG A 195 -11.02 13.10 1.10
CA ARG A 195 -11.19 12.12 0.03
C ARG A 195 -10.94 12.77 -1.32
N PHE A 196 -10.10 12.14 -2.14
CA PHE A 196 -9.99 12.47 -3.56
C PHE A 196 -10.47 11.29 -4.39
N ASP A 197 -11.29 11.62 -5.38
CA ASP A 197 -11.82 10.69 -6.37
C ASP A 197 -11.09 10.91 -7.69
N PHE A 198 -10.55 9.84 -8.27
CA PHE A 198 -9.97 9.93 -9.61
C PHE A 198 -11.09 10.15 -10.63
N SER A 199 -10.86 11.11 -11.53
CA SER A 199 -11.86 11.53 -12.51
C SER A 199 -11.50 11.01 -13.91
N ALA A 200 -10.28 11.26 -14.35
CA ALA A 200 -9.78 10.79 -15.66
C ALA A 200 -8.26 10.96 -15.76
N PHE A 201 -7.63 10.18 -16.64
CA PHE A 201 -6.31 10.51 -17.15
C PHE A 201 -6.40 11.68 -18.14
N ASN A 202 -5.34 12.48 -18.20
CA ASN A 202 -5.17 13.58 -19.14
C ASN A 202 -3.78 13.50 -19.78
N SER A 203 -3.46 14.40 -20.72
CA SER A 203 -2.20 14.37 -21.49
C SER A 203 -0.91 14.47 -20.66
N ASP A 204 -1.01 14.86 -19.39
CA ASP A 204 0.13 15.12 -18.52
C ASP A 204 -0.07 14.53 -17.10
N GLY A 205 -0.94 13.54 -16.95
CA GLY A 205 -1.21 12.87 -15.67
C GLY A 205 -2.67 12.51 -15.47
N ALA A 206 -3.27 13.01 -14.39
CA ALA A 206 -4.61 12.63 -13.95
C ALA A 206 -5.36 13.79 -13.30
N ASN A 207 -6.69 13.75 -13.35
CA ASN A 207 -7.58 14.70 -12.68
C ASN A 207 -8.25 14.05 -11.48
N PHE A 208 -8.46 14.84 -10.44
CA PHE A 208 -9.11 14.44 -9.19
C PHE A 208 -10.18 15.45 -8.79
N THR A 209 -11.21 14.95 -8.12
CA THR A 209 -12.22 15.76 -7.44
C THR A 209 -12.18 15.43 -5.96
N ARG A 210 -12.16 16.45 -5.10
CA ARG A 210 -12.20 16.27 -3.65
C ARG A 210 -13.65 16.12 -3.18
N SER A 211 -14.00 14.97 -2.63
CA SER A 211 -15.34 14.69 -2.12
C SER A 211 -15.50 14.89 -0.61
N VAL A 212 -14.41 14.89 0.16
CA VAL A 212 -14.44 15.13 1.61
C VAL A 212 -13.25 15.98 2.05
N GLY A 213 -13.46 16.82 3.05
CA GLY A 213 -12.41 17.61 3.72
C GLY A 213 -11.88 18.78 2.91
N THR A 214 -11.02 19.58 3.52
CA THR A 214 -10.39 20.76 2.87
C THR A 214 -8.87 20.75 2.95
N ASN A 215 -8.29 19.78 3.65
CA ASN A 215 -6.85 19.68 3.86
C ASN A 215 -6.11 19.38 2.56
N ARG A 216 -4.85 19.80 2.51
CA ARG A 216 -3.91 19.52 1.44
C ARG A 216 -3.33 18.12 1.60
N VAL A 217 -3.12 17.39 0.51
CA VAL A 217 -2.46 16.06 0.57
C VAL A 217 -1.14 16.10 -0.19
N LEU A 218 -0.05 15.69 0.46
CA LEU A 218 1.16 15.29 -0.27
C LEU A 218 1.02 13.84 -0.70
N MET A 219 1.08 13.61 -2.00
CA MET A 219 0.94 12.30 -2.60
C MET A 219 2.23 11.93 -3.34
N ASN A 220 2.81 10.80 -2.97
CA ASN A 220 3.77 10.09 -3.81
C ASN A 220 3.00 9.29 -4.86
N TYR A 221 3.51 9.20 -6.09
CA TYR A 221 2.83 8.49 -7.17
C TYR A 221 3.78 7.69 -8.05
N MET A 222 3.22 6.68 -8.70
CA MET A 222 3.76 5.99 -9.86
C MET A 222 2.69 6.00 -10.96
N ALA A 223 2.98 6.68 -12.07
CA ALA A 223 2.17 6.67 -13.28
C ALA A 223 2.82 5.76 -14.33
N MET A 224 2.03 4.96 -15.04
CA MET A 224 2.53 4.02 -16.04
C MET A 224 1.64 3.99 -17.29
N ASP A 225 2.25 3.61 -18.40
CA ASP A 225 1.59 3.29 -19.66
C ASP A 225 2.20 2.02 -20.29
N GLY A 226 1.44 1.39 -21.19
CA GLY A 226 1.88 0.28 -22.03
C GLY A 226 1.58 -1.12 -21.50
N LEU A 227 1.22 -1.30 -20.24
CA LEU A 227 0.76 -2.60 -19.70
C LEU A 227 -0.77 -2.68 -19.61
N LYS A 228 -1.32 -3.88 -19.45
CA LYS A 228 -2.72 -4.06 -19.06
C LYS A 228 -2.86 -4.02 -17.55
N PHE A 229 -3.81 -3.23 -17.08
CA PHE A 229 -4.13 -3.12 -15.65
C PHE A 229 -5.62 -3.36 -15.44
N LYS A 230 -5.94 -4.11 -14.38
CA LYS A 230 -7.29 -4.26 -13.86
C LYS A 230 -7.27 -4.01 -12.37
N LEU A 231 -8.20 -3.15 -11.93
CA LEU A 231 -8.53 -3.01 -10.52
C LEU A 231 -9.82 -3.77 -10.24
N GLY A 232 -9.87 -4.43 -9.09
CA GLY A 232 -11.08 -5.09 -8.63
C GLY A 232 -11.03 -5.36 -7.14
N HIS A 233 -12.10 -5.97 -6.65
CA HIS A 233 -12.25 -6.38 -5.27
C HIS A 233 -12.92 -7.75 -5.19
N PHE A 234 -12.75 -8.41 -4.06
CA PHE A 234 -13.43 -9.65 -3.71
C PHE A 234 -13.43 -9.85 -2.19
N GLU A 235 -14.43 -10.57 -1.70
CA GLU A 235 -14.48 -11.04 -0.31
C GLU A 235 -13.79 -12.39 -0.17
N SER A 236 -13.04 -12.60 0.92
CA SER A 236 -12.57 -13.96 1.27
C SER A 236 -13.76 -14.89 1.53
N PRO A 237 -13.60 -16.21 1.29
CA PRO A 237 -14.58 -17.19 1.75
C PRO A 237 -14.66 -17.21 3.28
N VAL A 238 -15.72 -17.82 3.82
CA VAL A 238 -15.90 -18.02 5.28
C VAL A 238 -15.29 -19.34 5.78
N SER A 239 -14.66 -20.10 4.89
CA SER A 239 -13.98 -21.37 5.16
C SER A 239 -12.76 -21.53 4.28
N THR A 240 -11.84 -22.44 4.64
CA THR A 240 -10.71 -22.79 3.78
C THR A 240 -11.16 -23.40 2.45
N GLY A 241 -10.30 -23.32 1.44
CA GLY A 241 -10.57 -23.87 0.11
C GLY A 241 -10.12 -22.96 -1.03
N VAL A 242 -10.51 -23.35 -2.24
CA VAL A 242 -10.10 -22.68 -3.47
C VAL A 242 -11.12 -21.61 -3.86
N GLN A 243 -10.65 -20.42 -4.24
CA GLN A 243 -11.47 -19.32 -4.76
C GLN A 243 -10.87 -18.81 -6.06
N SER A 244 -11.63 -18.91 -7.15
CA SER A 244 -11.26 -18.32 -8.44
C SER A 244 -11.83 -16.92 -8.59
N ILE A 245 -10.97 -15.97 -8.94
CA ILE A 245 -11.32 -14.60 -9.28
C ILE A 245 -11.20 -14.47 -10.80
N THR A 246 -12.32 -14.26 -11.48
CA THR A 246 -12.43 -14.18 -12.95
C THR A 246 -12.86 -12.78 -13.41
N GLY A 247 -12.95 -12.53 -14.71
CA GLY A 247 -13.37 -11.23 -15.26
C GLY A 247 -12.28 -10.15 -15.24
N VAL A 248 -11.01 -10.55 -15.18
CA VAL A 248 -9.88 -9.63 -15.30
C VAL A 248 -9.77 -9.09 -16.72
N GLY A 249 -10.16 -9.87 -17.73
CA GLY A 249 -10.13 -9.53 -19.16
C GLY A 249 -8.81 -9.85 -19.86
N PHE A 250 -7.85 -10.41 -19.13
CA PHE A 250 -6.56 -10.86 -19.63
C PHE A 250 -5.92 -11.82 -18.62
N LYS A 251 -4.89 -12.56 -19.06
CA LYS A 251 -4.04 -13.36 -18.18
C LYS A 251 -3.04 -12.44 -17.45
N PRO A 252 -3.11 -12.29 -16.12
CA PRO A 252 -2.14 -11.49 -15.39
C PRO A 252 -0.74 -12.13 -15.40
N GLU A 253 0.28 -11.37 -15.05
CA GLU A 253 1.61 -11.89 -14.70
C GLU A 253 1.98 -11.59 -13.24
N LEU A 254 1.31 -10.60 -12.65
CA LEU A 254 1.48 -10.18 -11.27
C LEU A 254 0.13 -9.72 -10.72
N ILE A 255 -0.17 -10.12 -9.49
CA ILE A 255 -1.27 -9.57 -8.70
C ILE A 255 -0.70 -8.90 -7.45
N ILE A 256 -1.17 -7.69 -7.15
CA ILE A 256 -0.92 -7.00 -5.88
C ILE A 256 -2.25 -6.96 -5.12
N PHE A 257 -2.22 -7.29 -3.84
CA PHE A 257 -3.37 -7.32 -2.94
C PHE A 257 -3.21 -6.28 -1.83
N THR A 258 -4.33 -5.70 -1.41
CA THR A 258 -4.38 -4.87 -0.21
C THR A 258 -5.73 -4.97 0.49
N SER A 259 -5.74 -4.76 1.80
CA SER A 259 -6.93 -4.83 2.65
C SER A 259 -6.63 -4.17 3.99
N THR A 260 -7.68 -3.70 4.67
CA THR A 260 -7.64 -3.26 6.07
C THR A 260 -8.32 -4.26 7.02
N GLY A 261 -8.52 -5.52 6.63
CA GLY A 261 -9.22 -6.52 7.45
C GLY A 261 -10.74 -6.35 7.53
N ALA A 262 -11.26 -5.23 7.01
CA ALA A 262 -12.68 -4.89 7.04
C ALA A 262 -13.53 -5.81 6.15
N SER A 263 -14.74 -6.13 6.61
CA SER A 263 -15.69 -6.99 5.88
C SER A 263 -16.60 -6.25 4.90
N ASN A 264 -16.59 -4.92 4.92
CA ASN A 264 -17.40 -4.10 4.02
C ASN A 264 -16.51 -3.02 3.40
N PRO A 265 -16.56 -2.82 2.07
CA PRO A 265 -15.96 -1.63 1.47
C PRO A 265 -16.62 -0.35 1.98
N ASP A 266 -15.87 0.74 1.92
CA ASP A 266 -16.32 2.10 2.26
C ASP A 266 -16.74 2.30 3.74
N THR A 267 -16.46 1.31 4.60
CA THR A 267 -16.56 1.43 6.06
C THR A 267 -15.21 1.69 6.71
N TRP A 268 -15.26 2.40 7.83
CA TRP A 268 -14.11 2.76 8.63
C TRP A 268 -14.22 2.06 9.98
N GLU A 269 -13.13 1.46 10.43
CA GLU A 269 -13.12 0.59 11.61
C GLU A 269 -12.16 1.09 12.69
N THR A 270 -12.48 0.75 13.94
CA THR A 270 -11.65 1.04 15.12
C THR A 270 -10.67 -0.10 15.40
N ALA A 271 -9.71 -0.28 14.51
CA ALA A 271 -8.52 -1.12 14.66
C ALA A 271 -7.70 -0.90 13.37
N PRO A 272 -6.64 -0.09 13.39
CA PRO A 272 -5.93 0.18 12.16
C PRO A 272 -5.22 -1.10 11.72
N GLU A 273 -5.63 -1.64 10.58
CA GLU A 273 -5.01 -2.78 9.95
C GLU A 273 -4.68 -2.42 8.50
N PHE A 274 -3.58 -2.96 7.99
CA PHE A 274 -3.24 -2.85 6.57
C PHE A 274 -2.38 -4.02 6.14
N MET A 275 -2.76 -4.56 4.99
CA MET A 275 -2.08 -5.64 4.31
C MET A 275 -1.60 -5.16 2.95
N TYR A 276 -0.38 -5.55 2.60
CA TYR A 276 0.16 -5.42 1.25
C TYR A 276 0.81 -6.72 0.83
N GLY A 277 0.23 -7.35 -0.18
CA GLY A 277 0.65 -8.63 -0.72
C GLY A 277 0.96 -8.53 -2.20
N ALA A 278 1.84 -9.39 -2.69
CA ALA A 278 2.09 -9.53 -4.12
C ALA A 278 2.38 -10.99 -4.47
N ALA A 279 1.92 -11.43 -5.64
CA ALA A 279 2.15 -12.78 -6.12
C ALA A 279 2.26 -12.87 -7.64
N SER A 280 3.19 -13.72 -8.09
CA SER A 280 3.36 -14.18 -9.47
C SER A 280 3.39 -15.71 -9.48
N THR A 281 3.53 -16.33 -10.66
CA THR A 281 3.65 -17.80 -10.77
C THR A 281 4.88 -18.39 -10.08
N THR A 282 5.88 -17.56 -9.73
CA THR A 282 7.16 -18.03 -9.17
C THR A 282 7.42 -17.56 -7.75
N SER A 283 6.73 -16.52 -7.28
CA SER A 283 7.04 -15.89 -5.99
C SER A 283 5.81 -15.20 -5.43
N GLN A 284 5.71 -15.18 -4.11
CA GLN A 284 4.67 -14.44 -3.41
C GLN A 284 5.22 -13.94 -2.08
N THR A 285 4.66 -12.86 -1.56
CA THR A 285 5.00 -12.33 -0.25
C THR A 285 3.89 -11.42 0.24
N VAL A 286 3.73 -11.35 1.55
CA VAL A 286 2.78 -10.45 2.19
C VAL A 286 3.40 -9.82 3.43
N ILE A 287 3.09 -8.54 3.61
CA ILE A 287 3.22 -7.86 4.89
C ILE A 287 1.83 -7.51 5.42
N TRP A 288 1.68 -7.60 6.73
CA TRP A 288 0.50 -7.10 7.43
C TRP A 288 0.96 -6.31 8.64
N HIS A 289 0.16 -5.34 9.03
CA HIS A 289 0.28 -4.71 10.33
C HIS A 289 -1.08 -4.38 10.89
N GLY A 290 -1.13 -4.35 12.22
CA GLY A 290 -2.32 -3.95 12.93
C GLY A 290 -1.99 -3.45 14.31
N GLN A 291 -2.89 -2.65 14.85
CA GLN A 291 -2.83 -2.18 16.23
C GLN A 291 -4.19 -2.37 16.91
N ASP A 292 -4.16 -2.62 18.20
CA ASP A 292 -5.28 -2.47 19.12
C ASP A 292 -4.91 -1.47 20.23
N THR A 293 -5.76 -1.32 21.23
CA THR A 293 -5.54 -0.37 22.35
C THR A 293 -4.22 -0.61 23.11
N THR A 294 -3.69 -1.82 23.09
CA THR A 294 -2.58 -2.29 23.91
C THR A 294 -1.44 -2.90 23.13
N SER A 295 -1.59 -3.11 21.83
CA SER A 295 -0.61 -3.81 21.02
C SER A 295 -0.47 -3.22 19.63
N ALA A 296 0.75 -3.26 19.11
CA ALA A 296 1.06 -2.95 17.72
C ALA A 296 1.94 -4.08 17.17
N ARG A 297 1.55 -4.63 16.02
CA ARG A 297 2.20 -5.81 15.45
C ARG A 297 2.49 -5.64 13.96
N SER A 298 3.48 -6.38 13.49
CA SER A 298 3.75 -6.60 12.08
C SER A 298 3.85 -8.09 11.79
N TYR A 299 3.55 -8.45 10.56
CA TYR A 299 3.67 -9.80 10.06
C TYR A 299 4.33 -9.77 8.68
N LEU A 300 5.16 -10.77 8.43
CA LEU A 300 5.83 -11.00 7.16
C LEU A 300 5.74 -12.49 6.83
N ASP A 301 5.34 -12.82 5.61
CA ASP A 301 5.42 -14.18 5.09
C ASP A 301 5.69 -14.19 3.58
N ARG A 302 6.82 -14.76 3.18
CA ARG A 302 7.25 -14.91 1.79
C ARG A 302 6.72 -16.19 1.10
N THR A 303 5.79 -16.88 1.74
CA THR A 303 5.14 -18.09 1.22
C THR A 303 3.65 -17.89 0.98
N ARG A 304 3.12 -16.70 1.25
CA ARG A 304 1.70 -16.33 1.10
C ARG A 304 1.54 -15.06 0.28
N ALA A 305 0.40 -14.95 -0.38
CA ALA A 305 -0.01 -13.76 -1.13
C ALA A 305 -0.87 -12.83 -0.28
N ILE A 306 -1.60 -13.41 0.69
CA ILE A 306 -2.54 -12.72 1.56
C ILE A 306 -2.37 -13.25 2.98
N ALA A 307 -2.37 -12.33 3.94
CA ALA A 307 -2.43 -12.62 5.36
C ALA A 307 -3.08 -11.45 6.11
N ASN A 308 -4.15 -11.75 6.83
CA ASN A 308 -4.78 -10.85 7.78
C ASN A 308 -4.73 -11.48 9.17
N TYR A 309 -4.36 -10.66 10.14
CA TYR A 309 -4.29 -10.99 11.55
C TYR A 309 -5.13 -9.96 12.31
N SER A 310 -5.46 -10.23 13.57
CA SER A 310 -6.00 -9.21 14.46
C SER A 310 -4.89 -8.39 15.10
N GLY A 311 -5.23 -7.23 15.67
CA GLY A 311 -4.34 -6.44 16.52
C GLY A 311 -3.62 -7.27 17.60
N VAL A 312 -4.27 -8.31 18.14
CA VAL A 312 -3.70 -9.26 19.13
C VAL A 312 -2.82 -10.38 18.54
N GLY A 313 -2.67 -10.45 17.21
CA GLY A 313 -1.86 -11.44 16.50
C GLY A 313 -2.57 -12.78 16.22
N ALA A 314 -3.90 -12.84 16.33
CA ALA A 314 -4.65 -14.03 15.94
C ALA A 314 -4.83 -14.06 14.41
N ASN A 315 -4.59 -15.21 13.77
CA ASN A 315 -4.82 -15.37 12.34
C ASN A 315 -6.32 -15.21 12.02
N GLN A 316 -6.64 -14.32 11.08
CA GLN A 316 -8.00 -14.13 10.57
C GLN A 316 -8.20 -14.84 9.23
N ALA A 317 -7.28 -14.66 8.28
CA ALA A 317 -7.36 -15.28 6.97
C ALA A 317 -5.99 -15.30 6.30
N THR A 318 -5.62 -16.43 5.68
CA THR A 318 -4.42 -16.53 4.85
C THR A 318 -4.68 -17.25 3.54
N ALA A 319 -4.05 -16.78 2.46
CA ALA A 319 -4.12 -17.42 1.16
C ALA A 319 -2.79 -17.40 0.40
N LYS A 320 -2.64 -18.43 -0.44
CA LYS A 320 -1.56 -18.56 -1.41
C LYS A 320 -2.13 -18.42 -2.81
N LEU A 321 -1.35 -17.85 -3.73
CA LEU A 321 -1.66 -17.94 -5.14
C LEU A 321 -1.53 -19.40 -5.59
N GLN A 322 -2.62 -19.97 -6.10
CA GLN A 322 -2.65 -21.33 -6.63
C GLN A 322 -2.36 -21.35 -8.13
N SER A 323 -3.00 -20.47 -8.89
CA SER A 323 -2.77 -20.36 -10.33
C SER A 323 -3.04 -18.95 -10.87
N ILE A 324 -2.41 -18.65 -11.99
CA ILE A 324 -2.70 -17.52 -12.85
C ILE A 324 -3.41 -18.06 -14.09
N ASP A 325 -4.66 -17.64 -14.27
CA ASP A 325 -5.60 -18.18 -15.22
C ASP A 325 -5.74 -17.25 -16.44
N SER A 326 -6.37 -17.71 -17.51
CA SER A 326 -6.48 -16.92 -18.76
C SER A 326 -7.28 -15.61 -18.61
N ASP A 327 -8.17 -15.55 -17.62
CA ASP A 327 -9.06 -14.41 -17.34
C ASP A 327 -9.06 -14.04 -15.85
N GLY A 328 -7.98 -14.35 -15.14
CA GLY A 328 -7.91 -14.09 -13.70
C GLY A 328 -6.87 -14.89 -12.96
N PHE A 329 -7.20 -15.24 -11.72
CA PHE A 329 -6.31 -15.98 -10.83
C PHE A 329 -7.11 -16.79 -9.81
N THR A 330 -6.47 -17.79 -9.25
CA THR A 330 -7.07 -18.66 -8.22
C THR A 330 -6.24 -18.61 -6.96
N LEU A 331 -6.91 -18.38 -5.83
CA LEU A 331 -6.35 -18.40 -4.48
C LEU A 331 -6.69 -19.71 -3.77
N ASN A 332 -5.77 -20.21 -2.96
CA ASN A 332 -6.01 -21.29 -2.01
C ASN A 332 -5.95 -20.74 -0.59
N TRP A 333 -7.10 -20.67 0.08
CA TRP A 333 -7.25 -20.24 1.46
C TRP A 333 -6.89 -21.39 2.40
N ASP A 334 -5.72 -21.29 3.02
CA ASP A 334 -5.16 -22.36 3.85
C ASP A 334 -5.41 -22.15 5.35
N SER A 335 -5.89 -20.99 5.76
CA SER A 335 -6.35 -20.72 7.12
C SER A 335 -7.44 -19.66 7.16
N MET A 336 -8.43 -19.86 8.03
CA MET A 336 -9.54 -18.93 8.29
C MET A 336 -9.91 -18.99 9.78
N ALA A 337 -10.24 -17.84 10.37
CA ALA A 337 -10.81 -17.79 11.71
C ALA A 337 -12.19 -18.48 11.76
N ALA A 338 -12.52 -19.06 12.91
CA ALA A 338 -13.81 -19.69 13.11
C ALA A 338 -14.93 -18.65 13.03
N GLY A 339 -15.93 -18.91 12.16
CA GLY A 339 -17.03 -17.96 11.90
C GLY A 339 -16.67 -16.83 10.94
N GLY A 340 -15.67 -17.03 10.08
CA GLY A 340 -15.05 -16.02 9.20
C GLY A 340 -16.02 -14.97 8.65
N ASN A 341 -15.67 -13.71 8.87
CA ASN A 341 -16.33 -12.57 8.26
C ASN A 341 -15.65 -12.34 6.91
N GLY A 342 -16.36 -12.42 5.79
CA GLY A 342 -15.78 -12.21 4.46
C GLY A 342 -15.03 -10.89 4.42
N VAL A 343 -13.69 -10.94 4.41
CA VAL A 343 -12.85 -9.75 4.42
C VAL A 343 -12.73 -9.25 2.99
N GLU A 344 -12.89 -7.94 2.80
CA GLU A 344 -12.76 -7.30 1.50
C GLU A 344 -11.27 -7.12 1.16
N TYR A 345 -10.89 -7.55 -0.04
CA TYR A 345 -9.56 -7.35 -0.61
C TYR A 345 -9.68 -6.59 -1.91
N SER A 346 -8.89 -5.52 -2.02
CA SER A 346 -8.65 -4.85 -3.31
C SER A 346 -7.44 -5.46 -4.00
N TYR A 347 -7.48 -5.53 -5.33
CA TYR A 347 -6.35 -6.04 -6.11
C TYR A 347 -6.01 -5.18 -7.32
N ILE A 348 -4.74 -5.24 -7.71
CA ILE A 348 -4.20 -4.74 -8.97
C ILE A 348 -3.67 -5.95 -9.75
N ALA A 349 -4.32 -6.31 -10.84
CA ALA A 349 -3.81 -7.30 -11.78
C ALA A 349 -3.04 -6.59 -12.90
N ILE A 350 -1.83 -7.05 -13.16
CA ILE A 350 -0.93 -6.48 -14.18
C ILE A 350 -0.62 -7.56 -15.20
N GLY A 351 -0.75 -7.24 -16.49
CA GLY A 351 -0.49 -8.16 -17.59
C GLY A 351 0.17 -7.46 -18.78
N LYS A 352 0.61 -8.26 -19.74
CA LYS A 352 1.14 -7.78 -21.02
C LYS A 352 0.02 -7.25 -21.93
N PRO A 353 0.35 -6.38 -22.92
CA PRO A 353 -0.57 -5.82 -23.91
C PRO A 353 -1.50 -6.81 -24.62
#